data_AF-A0A527YMX5-F1
#
_entry.id   AF-A0A527YMX5-F1
#
_cell.length_a   1.000
_cell.length_b   1.000
_cell.length_c   1.000
_cell.angle_alpha   90.00
_cell.angle_beta   90.00
_cell.angle_gamma   90.00
#
_symmetry.space_group_name_H-M   'P 1'
#
loop_
_entity.id
_entity.type
_entity.pdbx_description
1 polymer ?
#
loop_
_entity_poly.entity_id
_entity_poly.type
_entity_poly.pdbx_seq_one_letter_code
_entity_poly.pdbx_strand_id
1 'polypeptide(L)' 'MNNLKLKRGLWIVVADGEKALFLENRGDTQYPDLQVVQEME' A
#
# COMPACT_ATOMS: atom_id res chain seq x y z
N MET A 1 -2.97 16.97 12.53
CA MET A 1 -2.58 15.98 11.49
C MET A 1 -3.43 14.75 11.69
N ASN A 2 -4.13 14.28 10.65
CA ASN A 2 -4.91 13.04 10.75
C ASN A 2 -3.96 11.84 10.78
N ASN A 3 -4.08 11.00 11.80
CA ASN A 3 -3.32 9.75 11.89
C ASN A 3 -3.94 8.72 10.94
N LEU A 4 -3.38 8.60 9.72
CA LEU A 4 -3.73 7.53 8.81
C LEU A 4 -3.37 6.18 9.46
N LYS A 5 -4.35 5.27 9.53
CA LYS A 5 -4.15 3.90 10.00
C LYS A 5 -4.12 2.96 8.79
N LEU A 6 -3.06 2.17 8.67
CA LEU A 6 -2.94 1.11 7.67
C LEU A 6 -3.85 -0.05 8.08
N LYS A 7 -5.13 0.05 7.78
CA LYS A 7 -6.07 -1.05 8.01
C LYS A 7 -5.81 -2.16 7.01
N ARG A 8 -6.23 -3.38 7.35
CA ARG A 8 -6.28 -4.50 6.41
C ARG A 8 -7.10 -4.12 5.18
N GLY A 9 -6.62 -4.47 3.99
CA GLY A 9 -7.23 -4.15 2.71
C GLY A 9 -7.06 -2.69 2.27
N LEU A 10 -6.27 -1.90 3.01
CA LEU A 10 -5.93 -0.54 2.56
C LEU A 10 -4.96 -0.63 1.38
N TRP A 11 -5.27 0.13 0.33
CA TRP A 11 -4.44 0.24 -0.87
C TRP A 11 -3.48 1.41 -0.78
N ILE A 12 -2.25 1.18 -1.19
CA ILE A 12 -1.21 2.19 -1.34
C ILE A 12 -0.70 2.12 -2.78
N VAL A 13 -0.50 3.30 -3.39
CA VAL A 13 0.16 3.42 -4.69
C VAL A 13 1.44 4.20 -4.47
N VAL A 14 2.56 3.65 -4.94
CA VAL A 14 3.85 4.32 -4.98
C VAL A 14 4.23 4.48 -6.45
N ALA A 15 4.48 5.70 -6.89
CA ALA A 15 4.84 5.99 -8.28
C ALA A 15 5.96 7.04 -8.34
N ASP A 16 6.83 6.93 -9.34
CA ASP A 16 7.95 7.85 -9.58
C ASP A 16 7.78 8.73 -10.83
N GLY A 17 6.62 8.60 -11.51
CA GLY A 17 6.29 9.33 -12.74
C GLY A 17 6.46 8.50 -14.00
N GLU A 18 7.20 7.40 -13.94
CA GLU A 18 7.34 6.43 -15.04
C GLU A 18 6.71 5.09 -14.64
N LYS A 19 6.94 4.63 -13.41
CA LYS A 19 6.46 3.35 -12.91
C LYS A 19 5.49 3.53 -11.74
N ALA A 20 4.65 2.52 -11.52
CA ALA A 20 3.78 2.45 -10.35
C ALA A 20 3.69 1.05 -9.74
N LEU A 21 3.76 0.99 -8.41
CA LEU A 21 3.49 -0.20 -7.61
C LEU A 21 2.18 -0.03 -6.87
N PHE A 22 1.29 -1.01 -7.02
CA PHE A 22 0.06 -1.11 -6.26
C PHE A 22 0.29 -2.12 -5.13
N LEU A 23 0.09 -1.66 -3.91
CA LEU A 23 0.30 -2.41 -2.69
C LEU A 23 -1.02 -2.54 -1.95
N GLU A 24 -1.28 -3.74 -1.41
CA GLU A 24 -2.38 -3.99 -0.49
C GLU A 24 -1.82 -4.37 0.88
N ASN A 25 -2.33 -3.73 1.93
CA ASN A 25 -2.04 -4.20 3.29
C ASN A 25 -2.84 -5.47 3.60
N ARG A 26 -2.20 -6.63 3.57
CA ARG A 26 -2.78 -7.91 4.01
C ARG A 26 -2.58 -8.18 5.50
N GLY A 27 -1.83 -7.32 6.19
CA GLY A 27 -1.64 -7.33 7.64
C GLY A 27 -2.75 -6.58 8.38
N ASP A 28 -2.51 -6.27 9.65
CA ASP A 28 -3.38 -5.39 10.44
C ASP A 28 -2.70 -4.04 10.71
N THR A 29 -3.32 -3.21 11.55
CA THR A 29 -2.79 -1.87 11.85
C THR A 29 -1.59 -1.90 12.81
N GLN A 30 -1.43 -2.94 13.61
CA GLN A 30 -0.30 -3.13 14.52
C GLN A 30 0.89 -3.79 13.78
N TYR A 31 0.59 -4.72 12.88
CA TYR A 31 1.55 -5.45 12.06
C TYR A 31 1.12 -5.38 10.59
N PRO A 32 1.46 -4.28 9.89
CA PRO A 32 1.17 -4.15 8.47
C PRO A 32 2.03 -5.12 7.64
N ASP A 33 1.43 -5.65 6.58
CA ASP A 33 2.08 -6.52 5.59
C ASP A 33 1.67 -6.02 4.20
N LEU A 34 2.56 -5.26 3.57
CA LEU A 34 2.31 -4.62 2.27
C LEU A 34 2.77 -5.55 1.16
N GLN A 35 1.82 -6.04 0.37
CA GLN A 35 2.08 -6.97 -0.71
C GLN A 35 1.84 -6.30 -2.05
N VAL A 36 2.78 -6.46 -2.99
CA VAL A 36 2.62 -5.98 -4.37
C VAL A 36 1.55 -6.82 -5.04
N VAL A 37 0.52 -6.15 -5.54
CA VAL A 37 -0.59 -6.80 -6.27
C VAL A 37 -0.56 -6.47 -7.75
N GLN A 38 0.09 -5.37 -8.14
CA GLN A 38 0.30 -5.00 -9.54
C GLN A 38 1.51 -4.07 -9.67
N GLU A 39 2.23 -4.23 -10.78
CA GLU A 39 3.28 -3.32 -11.23
C GLU A 39 2.86 -2.73 -12.58
N MET A 40 3.17 -1.45 -12.80
CA MET A 40 3.00 -0.76 -14.07
C MET A 40 4.31 -0.09 -14.45
N GLU A 41 4.65 -0.19 -15.74
CA GLU A 41 5.78 0.50 -16.41
C GLU A 41 5.31 1.60 -17.35
#